data_AF-A0A4P8HB88-F1
#
_entry.id   AF-A0A4P8HB88-F1
#
_cell.length_a   1.000
_cell.length_b   1.000
_cell.length_c   1.000
_cell.angle_alpha   90.00
_cell.angle_beta   90.00
_cell.angle_gamma   90.00
#
_symmetry.space_group_name_H-M   'P 1'
#
loop_
_entity.id
_entity.type
_entity.pdbx_description
1 polymer ?
#
loop_
_entity_poly.entity_id
_entity_poly.type
_entity_poly.pdbx_seq_one_letter_code
_entity_poly.pdbx_strand_id
1 'polypeptide(L)'
;MPRRGKPVGLIIGLALGAGVLVLALVAGVIWFGFGATIGDEPVAGPTAESSSASDPAAASAPPTEAPVPPPDPGEEEAPERPDYGPSLIDVAAADEQDARDWADANYGTFEPQTVSGSGPDHFDVPADVTGPAVVTYEIMSEGTFQMVEADESGRQGWLLGADGTGTSDTYIGGVSVDWSTITVTGDADWEIRFEPIGDMMLVPESGFGSGHFLHAGPGGVFELAVNSDEPYFDACIVEEITGDFGEGTELGRTQDTEVPSQLDEMRSGPSIIGITCQENWEFIGT
;
A
#
# COMPACT_ATOMS: atom_id res chain seq x y z
N MET A 1 76.02 -30.56 34.88
CA MET A 1 75.27 -29.39 35.39
C MET A 1 73.79 -29.58 35.06
N PRO A 2 72.88 -29.26 36.00
CA PRO A 2 71.50 -29.74 36.05
C PRO A 2 70.51 -28.72 35.45
N ARG A 3 69.28 -29.08 35.09
CA ARG A 3 68.06 -28.98 35.92
C ARG A 3 66.87 -29.51 35.09
N ARG A 4 66.07 -30.46 35.63
CA ARG A 4 64.80 -30.25 36.38
C ARG A 4 63.77 -29.46 35.54
N GLY A 5 62.52 -29.89 35.35
CA GLY A 5 61.75 -31.01 35.90
C GLY A 5 60.35 -31.04 35.26
N LYS A 6 59.67 -32.18 35.40
CA LYS A 6 58.21 -32.35 35.25
C LYS A 6 57.48 -31.65 36.44
N PRO A 7 56.15 -31.77 36.62
CA PRO A 7 54.95 -31.73 35.75
C PRO A 7 53.96 -30.64 36.29
N VAL A 8 52.64 -30.79 36.08
CA VAL A 8 51.49 -30.06 36.68
C VAL A 8 50.98 -28.91 35.78
N GLY A 9 49.70 -28.79 35.43
CA GLY A 9 48.52 -29.47 35.95
C GLY A 9 47.27 -29.22 35.10
N LEU A 10 46.31 -30.10 35.33
CA LEU A 10 44.90 -29.97 35.03
C LEU A 10 44.36 -28.63 35.59
N ILE A 11 43.83 -27.77 34.73
CA ILE A 11 42.83 -26.77 35.12
C ILE A 11 41.57 -27.06 34.31
N ILE A 12 40.60 -27.65 35.01
CA ILE A 12 39.18 -27.57 34.67
C ILE A 12 38.81 -26.08 34.79
N GLY A 13 38.42 -25.49 33.66
CA GLY A 13 37.93 -24.11 33.59
C GLY A 13 36.60 -24.09 32.86
N LEU A 14 35.53 -24.20 33.64
CA LEU A 14 34.17 -23.92 33.24
C LEU A 14 34.09 -22.42 32.88
N ALA A 15 33.80 -22.09 31.62
CA ALA A 15 33.43 -20.75 31.21
C ALA A 15 32.15 -20.85 30.37
N LEU A 16 31.03 -20.83 31.10
CA LEU A 16 29.77 -20.26 30.64
C LEU A 16 30.02 -18.82 30.19
N GLY A 17 29.34 -18.39 29.13
CA GLY A 17 29.09 -16.98 28.88
C GLY A 17 29.69 -16.45 27.59
N ALA A 18 28.80 -16.31 26.62
CA ALA A 18 28.66 -15.18 25.69
C ALA A 18 28.27 -15.74 24.31
N GLY A 19 26.98 -16.10 24.19
CA GLY A 19 26.33 -16.10 22.89
C GLY A 19 26.52 -14.71 22.31
N VAL A 20 27.22 -14.65 21.19
CA VAL A 20 27.54 -13.42 20.49
C VAL A 20 26.24 -12.88 19.92
N LEU A 21 25.65 -11.93 20.66
CA LEU A 21 24.56 -11.08 20.21
C LEU A 21 25.21 -10.06 19.26
N VAL A 22 25.22 -10.36 17.95
CA VAL A 22 25.61 -9.39 16.93
C VAL A 22 24.44 -8.44 16.73
N LEU A 23 24.42 -7.38 17.54
CA LEU A 23 23.61 -6.21 17.33
C LEU A 23 24.38 -5.33 16.33
N ALA A 24 24.04 -5.43 15.05
CA ALA A 24 24.56 -4.56 14.01
C ALA A 24 23.39 -3.84 13.33
N LEU A 25 23.19 -2.61 13.81
CA LEU A 25 22.45 -1.53 13.17
C LEU A 25 22.91 -1.35 11.71
N VAL A 26 22.02 -1.57 10.75
CA VAL A 26 21.73 -0.67 9.62
C VAL A 26 20.35 -1.04 9.06
N ALA A 27 19.34 -0.24 9.36
CA ALA A 27 18.15 -0.09 8.52
C ALA A 27 17.65 1.34 8.73
N GLY A 28 17.44 2.06 7.64
CA GLY A 28 16.88 3.40 7.65
C GLY A 28 15.51 3.32 8.31
N VAL A 29 15.38 4.04 9.43
CA VAL A 29 14.13 4.16 10.17
C VAL A 29 13.23 5.09 9.37
N ILE A 30 12.41 4.54 8.48
CA ILE A 30 11.19 5.19 8.02
C ILE A 30 10.11 4.70 8.99
N TRP A 31 9.75 5.57 9.93
CA TRP A 31 8.60 5.38 10.80
C TRP A 31 7.36 5.82 10.02
N PHE A 32 6.48 4.89 9.67
CA PHE A 32 5.10 5.20 9.37
C PHE A 32 4.26 4.74 10.55
N GLY A 33 3.59 5.68 11.21
CA GLY A 33 2.60 5.39 12.23
C GLY A 33 1.26 5.86 11.70
N PHE A 34 0.30 4.96 11.59
CA PHE A 34 -1.07 5.35 11.25
C PHE A 34 -1.99 5.26 12.46
N GLY A 35 -2.81 6.30 12.59
CA GLY A 35 -3.82 6.44 13.62
C GLY A 35 -5.05 5.60 13.30
N ALA A 36 -5.44 4.77 14.27
CA ALA A 36 -6.74 4.14 14.33
C ALA A 36 -7.87 5.19 14.37
N THR A 37 -8.92 4.97 13.57
CA THR A 37 -10.17 5.72 13.62
C THR A 37 -10.90 5.42 14.94
N ILE A 38 -11.20 6.45 15.74
CA ILE A 38 -12.04 6.30 16.93
C ILE A 38 -13.49 6.54 16.52
N GLY A 39 -14.21 5.46 16.24
CA GLY A 39 -15.67 5.45 16.29
C GLY A 39 -16.13 5.29 17.73
N ASP A 40 -16.55 6.37 18.39
CA ASP A 40 -17.14 6.33 19.73
C ASP A 40 -18.67 6.37 19.62
N GLU A 41 -19.33 5.23 19.85
CA GLU A 41 -20.65 5.20 20.49
C GLU A 41 -20.68 4.00 21.46
N PRO A 42 -21.25 4.18 22.68
CA PRO A 42 -22.57 3.59 22.88
C PRO A 42 -23.53 4.36 23.84
N VAL A 43 -24.78 4.48 23.38
CA VAL A 43 -26.08 4.26 24.07
C VAL A 43 -26.25 4.58 25.57
N ALA A 44 -27.16 5.53 25.88
CA ALA A 44 -28.19 5.39 26.93
C ALA A 44 -29.30 6.47 26.84
N GLY A 45 -30.58 6.09 26.68
CA GLY A 45 -31.74 6.97 26.91
C GLY A 45 -32.15 7.04 28.38
N PRO A 46 -33.40 7.38 28.74
CA PRO A 46 -34.33 8.35 28.18
C PRO A 46 -34.66 9.47 29.21
N THR A 47 -35.04 10.67 28.75
CA THR A 47 -35.71 11.66 29.62
C THR A 47 -36.89 12.28 28.88
N ALA A 48 -38.09 11.98 29.36
CA ALA A 48 -39.30 12.70 29.03
C ALA A 48 -39.41 13.93 29.94
N GLU A 49 -39.71 15.10 29.37
CA GLU A 49 -40.52 16.11 30.06
C GLU A 49 -41.30 16.94 29.04
N SER A 50 -42.54 17.22 29.44
CA SER A 50 -43.66 17.73 28.66
C SER A 50 -43.77 19.25 28.81
N SER A 51 -44.15 19.98 27.75
CA SER A 51 -45.15 21.07 27.84
C SER A 51 -45.51 21.69 26.48
N SER A 52 -46.76 21.43 26.09
CA SER A 52 -47.80 22.41 25.72
C SER A 52 -47.62 23.37 24.53
N ALA A 53 -48.40 23.02 23.49
CA ALA A 53 -49.47 23.82 22.88
C ALA A 53 -49.13 25.09 22.09
N SER A 54 -49.48 25.09 20.80
CA SER A 54 -50.67 25.80 20.26
C SER A 54 -50.79 25.60 18.74
N ASP A 55 -51.90 24.99 18.32
CA ASP A 55 -52.53 25.13 17.00
C ASP A 55 -53.82 25.95 17.27
N PRO A 56 -54.27 26.93 16.46
CA PRO A 56 -54.78 26.65 15.10
C PRO A 56 -54.55 27.76 14.07
N ALA A 57 -54.45 27.41 12.78
CA ALA A 57 -55.17 28.13 11.72
C ALA A 57 -55.07 27.40 10.37
N ALA A 58 -56.18 26.79 9.98
CA ALA A 58 -56.45 26.38 8.61
C ALA A 58 -56.48 27.61 7.69
N ALA A 59 -55.68 27.58 6.62
CA ALA A 59 -55.79 28.51 5.50
C ALA A 59 -55.76 27.71 4.18
N SER A 60 -56.94 27.67 3.57
CA SER A 60 -57.34 27.31 2.21
C SER A 60 -56.23 26.98 1.19
N ALA A 61 -56.32 25.76 0.64
CA ALA A 61 -55.60 25.32 -0.55
C ALA A 61 -56.07 26.07 -1.82
N PRO A 62 -55.16 26.52 -2.70
CA PRO A 62 -55.48 26.95 -4.06
C PRO A 62 -55.67 25.72 -5.00
N PRO A 63 -56.34 25.90 -6.16
CA PRO A 63 -56.76 24.79 -7.02
C PRO A 63 -55.57 24.10 -7.70
N THR A 64 -55.67 22.78 -7.80
CA THR A 64 -54.76 21.90 -8.57
C THR A 64 -54.81 22.26 -10.05
N GLU A 65 -53.69 22.77 -10.58
CA GLU A 65 -53.42 22.87 -12.00
C GLU A 65 -53.05 21.48 -12.53
N ALA A 66 -53.57 21.11 -13.71
CA ALA A 66 -53.30 19.83 -14.34
C ALA A 66 -51.80 19.72 -14.70
N PRO A 67 -51.18 18.52 -14.63
CA PRO A 67 -49.76 18.38 -14.94
C PRO A 67 -49.51 18.68 -16.42
N VAL A 68 -48.66 19.67 -16.70
CA VAL A 68 -48.07 19.86 -18.02
C VAL A 68 -47.15 18.65 -18.27
N PRO A 69 -47.28 17.92 -19.40
CA PRO A 69 -46.34 16.85 -19.70
C PRO A 69 -44.91 17.43 -19.75
N PRO A 70 -43.90 16.73 -19.20
CA PRO A 70 -42.54 17.21 -19.22
C PRO A 70 -42.10 17.42 -20.69
N PRO A 71 -41.33 18.47 -20.98
CA PRO A 71 -40.71 18.61 -22.28
C PRO A 71 -39.85 17.37 -22.55
N ASP A 72 -39.91 16.91 -23.80
CA ASP A 72 -39.05 15.87 -24.37
C ASP A 72 -37.61 16.12 -23.92
N PRO A 73 -36.92 15.16 -23.27
CA PRO A 73 -35.51 15.31 -22.97
C PRO A 73 -34.79 15.32 -24.32
N GLY A 74 -34.61 16.51 -24.88
CA GLY A 74 -33.61 16.71 -25.91
C GLY A 74 -32.32 16.10 -25.40
N GLU A 75 -31.64 15.36 -26.28
CA GLU A 75 -30.32 14.79 -26.01
C GLU A 75 -29.47 15.85 -25.30
N GLU A 76 -29.34 15.67 -23.99
CA GLU A 76 -28.39 16.41 -23.18
C GLU A 76 -27.05 15.83 -23.61
N GLU A 77 -26.40 16.52 -24.56
CA GLU A 77 -25.00 16.28 -24.90
C GLU A 77 -24.25 16.23 -23.57
N ALA A 78 -23.74 15.04 -23.24
CA ALA A 78 -22.86 14.86 -22.10
C ALA A 78 -21.76 15.93 -22.20
N PRO A 79 -21.43 16.64 -21.12
CA PRO A 79 -20.43 17.70 -21.18
C PRO A 79 -19.15 17.15 -21.81
N GLU A 80 -18.65 17.80 -22.86
CA GLU A 80 -17.37 17.46 -23.45
C GLU A 80 -16.32 17.47 -22.32
N ARG A 81 -15.69 16.32 -22.09
CA ARG A 81 -14.56 16.20 -21.15
C ARG A 81 -13.50 17.20 -21.62
N PRO A 82 -12.95 18.05 -20.74
CA PRO A 82 -11.90 18.97 -21.16
C PRO A 82 -10.74 18.17 -21.77
N ASP A 83 -10.13 18.71 -22.81
CA ASP A 83 -8.95 18.16 -23.50
C ASP A 83 -7.73 18.32 -22.58
N TYR A 84 -7.69 17.52 -21.52
CA TYR A 84 -6.48 17.25 -20.75
C TYR A 84 -5.57 16.34 -21.58
N GLY A 85 -4.26 16.37 -21.37
CA GLY A 85 -3.26 15.65 -22.17
C GLY A 85 -3.43 14.10 -22.22
N PRO A 86 -2.37 13.32 -22.48
CA PRO A 86 -2.50 11.86 -22.52
C PRO A 86 -3.14 11.33 -21.23
N SER A 87 -4.22 10.54 -21.34
CA SER A 87 -4.82 9.85 -20.20
C SER A 87 -3.99 8.61 -19.86
N LEU A 88 -3.75 8.38 -18.55
CA LEU A 88 -3.09 7.16 -18.07
C LEU A 88 -3.96 5.90 -18.23
N ILE A 89 -5.27 6.05 -18.40
CA ILE A 89 -6.23 4.92 -18.43
C ILE A 89 -6.74 4.57 -19.83
N ASP A 90 -6.53 5.43 -20.83
CA ASP A 90 -6.92 5.15 -22.22
C ASP A 90 -5.88 4.28 -22.93
N VAL A 91 -5.64 3.09 -22.36
CA VAL A 91 -4.73 2.07 -22.88
C VAL A 91 -5.47 1.05 -23.72
N ALA A 92 -4.90 0.69 -24.88
CA ALA A 92 -5.45 -0.41 -25.65
C ALA A 92 -5.19 -1.74 -24.93
N ALA A 93 -6.10 -2.69 -25.05
CA ALA A 93 -5.94 -4.03 -24.44
C ALA A 93 -4.65 -4.76 -24.92
N ALA A 94 -4.13 -4.40 -26.10
CA ALA A 94 -2.85 -4.91 -26.58
C ALA A 94 -1.68 -4.37 -25.74
N ASP A 95 -1.70 -3.09 -25.38
CA ASP A 95 -0.67 -2.45 -24.57
C ASP A 95 -0.69 -2.99 -23.13
N GLU A 96 -1.89 -3.25 -22.59
CA GLU A 96 -2.03 -3.94 -21.28
C GLU A 96 -1.35 -5.32 -21.31
N GLN A 97 -1.65 -6.14 -22.33
CA GLN A 97 -1.02 -7.46 -22.44
C GLN A 97 0.49 -7.36 -22.61
N ASP A 98 0.99 -6.40 -23.39
CA ASP A 98 2.42 -6.17 -23.56
C ASP A 98 3.10 -5.80 -22.24
N ALA A 99 2.44 -5.05 -21.34
CA ALA A 99 2.95 -4.74 -20.01
C ALA A 99 2.98 -5.97 -19.08
N ARG A 100 1.97 -6.84 -19.15
CA ARG A 100 1.97 -8.12 -18.41
C ARG A 100 3.07 -9.04 -18.91
N ASP A 101 3.19 -9.22 -20.22
CA ASP A 101 4.22 -10.04 -20.86
C ASP A 101 5.64 -9.52 -20.52
N TRP A 102 5.81 -8.19 -20.48
CA TRP A 102 7.06 -7.58 -20.02
C TRP A 102 7.35 -7.91 -18.55
N ALA A 103 6.38 -7.77 -17.66
CA ALA A 103 6.55 -8.08 -16.24
C ALA A 103 6.89 -9.57 -16.04
N ASP A 104 6.17 -10.47 -16.70
CA ASP A 104 6.40 -11.92 -16.67
C ASP A 104 7.82 -12.28 -17.16
N ALA A 105 8.29 -11.61 -18.22
CA ALA A 105 9.61 -11.83 -18.77
C ALA A 105 10.75 -11.35 -17.85
N ASN A 106 10.55 -10.26 -17.11
CA ASN A 106 11.58 -9.68 -16.24
C ASN A 106 11.59 -10.30 -14.84
N TYR A 107 10.42 -10.68 -14.31
CA TYR A 107 10.25 -11.01 -12.90
C TYR A 107 9.74 -12.43 -12.66
N GLY A 108 9.33 -13.10 -13.73
CA GLY A 108 8.83 -14.46 -13.68
C GLY A 108 7.34 -14.54 -13.35
N THR A 109 6.85 -15.77 -13.45
CA THR A 109 5.44 -16.12 -13.26
C THR A 109 5.33 -17.23 -12.23
N PHE A 110 4.29 -17.19 -11.41
CA PHE A 110 3.92 -18.29 -10.53
C PHE A 110 2.43 -18.22 -10.23
N GLU A 111 1.85 -19.33 -9.75
CA GLU A 111 0.46 -19.35 -9.32
C GLU A 111 0.32 -18.60 -7.98
N PRO A 112 -0.65 -17.68 -7.81
CA PRO A 112 -0.84 -16.97 -6.56
C PRO A 112 -0.88 -17.88 -5.34
N GLN A 113 -0.18 -17.48 -4.29
CA GLN A 113 -0.10 -18.25 -3.03
C GLN A 113 -0.69 -17.44 -1.88
N THR A 114 -1.31 -18.13 -0.93
CA THR A 114 -1.88 -17.51 0.27
C THR A 114 -1.40 -18.26 1.50
N VAL A 115 -0.98 -17.51 2.51
CA VAL A 115 -0.60 -18.02 3.83
C VAL A 115 -1.39 -17.24 4.87
N SER A 116 -1.97 -17.94 5.84
CA SER A 116 -2.77 -17.34 6.90
C SER A 116 -2.28 -17.82 8.26
N GLY A 117 -2.38 -16.96 9.27
CA GLY A 117 -1.99 -17.29 10.64
C GLY A 117 -2.66 -16.42 11.69
N SER A 118 -2.21 -16.59 12.93
CA SER A 118 -2.71 -15.85 14.10
C SER A 118 -1.55 -15.56 15.04
N GLY A 119 -1.39 -14.29 15.41
CA GLY A 119 -0.28 -13.82 16.21
C GLY A 119 1.08 -13.99 15.52
N PRO A 120 2.18 -14.14 16.30
CA PRO A 120 3.52 -14.23 15.74
C PRO A 120 3.76 -15.57 15.03
N ASP A 121 4.43 -15.51 13.89
CA ASP A 121 4.82 -16.71 13.13
C ASP A 121 6.14 -16.50 12.36
N HIS A 122 6.74 -17.60 11.95
CA HIS A 122 7.93 -17.61 11.09
C HIS A 122 7.84 -18.78 10.11
N PHE A 123 7.87 -18.47 8.83
CA PHE A 123 7.69 -19.46 7.77
C PHE A 123 8.57 -19.19 6.56
N ASP A 124 8.83 -20.24 5.78
CA ASP A 124 9.54 -20.12 4.51
C ASP A 124 8.61 -19.49 3.45
N VAL A 125 9.16 -18.64 2.58
CA VAL A 125 8.44 -18.14 1.41
C VAL A 125 7.93 -19.36 0.60
N PRO A 126 6.66 -19.38 0.15
CA PRO A 126 6.12 -20.52 -0.59
C PRO A 126 7.03 -20.89 -1.77
N ALA A 127 7.34 -22.18 -1.92
CA ALA A 127 8.37 -22.63 -2.87
C ALA A 127 8.10 -22.29 -4.34
N ASP A 128 6.82 -22.05 -4.69
CA ASP A 128 6.41 -21.66 -6.04
C ASP A 128 6.64 -20.16 -6.30
N VAL A 129 6.87 -19.34 -5.27
CA VAL A 129 7.23 -17.92 -5.38
C VAL A 129 8.73 -17.83 -5.67
N THR A 130 9.10 -17.90 -6.94
CA THR A 130 10.51 -18.02 -7.38
C THR A 130 11.22 -16.69 -7.67
N GLY A 131 10.59 -15.56 -7.34
CA GLY A 131 11.10 -14.22 -7.63
C GLY A 131 10.41 -13.15 -6.79
N PRO A 132 10.56 -11.87 -7.16
CA PRO A 132 9.80 -10.81 -6.55
C PRO A 132 8.30 -11.02 -6.75
N ALA A 133 7.50 -10.60 -5.77
CA ALA A 133 6.06 -10.79 -5.79
C ALA A 133 5.34 -9.54 -5.32
N VAL A 134 4.15 -9.30 -5.84
CA VAL A 134 3.17 -8.43 -5.19
C VAL A 134 2.75 -9.12 -3.91
N VAL A 135 2.91 -8.44 -2.78
CA VAL A 135 2.51 -8.96 -1.50
C VAL A 135 1.45 -8.06 -0.91
N THR A 136 0.28 -8.64 -0.69
CA THR A 136 -0.86 -8.00 -0.05
C THR A 136 -1.13 -8.72 1.26
N TYR A 137 -1.42 -7.95 2.31
CA TYR A 137 -1.81 -8.52 3.60
C TYR A 137 -3.19 -7.99 4.05
N GLU A 138 -3.89 -8.84 4.79
CA GLU A 138 -5.17 -8.54 5.42
C GLU A 138 -5.08 -8.86 6.91
N ILE A 139 -5.48 -7.90 7.75
CA ILE A 139 -5.57 -8.04 9.20
C ILE A 139 -7.04 -8.29 9.56
N MET A 140 -7.34 -9.54 9.90
CA MET A 140 -8.69 -10.05 10.10
C MET A 140 -9.24 -9.85 11.51
N SER A 141 -8.38 -9.49 12.48
CA SER A 141 -8.78 -9.20 13.85
C SER A 141 -8.10 -7.95 14.38
N GLU A 142 -8.72 -7.30 15.37
CA GLU A 142 -8.08 -6.18 16.08
C GLU A 142 -6.74 -6.63 16.68
N GLY A 143 -5.71 -5.83 16.49
CA GLY A 143 -4.38 -6.11 17.02
C GLY A 143 -3.29 -5.36 16.27
N THR A 144 -2.07 -5.82 16.50
CA THR A 144 -0.87 -5.35 15.81
C THR A 144 -0.41 -6.40 14.81
N PHE A 145 0.13 -5.95 13.69
CA PHE A 145 0.75 -6.80 12.67
C PHE A 145 2.04 -6.14 12.19
N GLN A 146 3.12 -6.91 12.17
CA GLN A 146 4.35 -6.52 11.51
C GLN A 146 4.92 -7.72 10.75
N MET A 147 5.40 -7.48 9.54
CA MET A 147 6.00 -8.49 8.69
C MET A 147 7.39 -8.04 8.25
N VAL A 148 8.35 -8.96 8.31
CA VAL A 148 9.72 -8.74 7.85
C VAL A 148 10.15 -9.91 6.98
N GLU A 149 10.61 -9.61 5.77
CA GLU A 149 11.28 -10.58 4.90
C GLU A 149 12.76 -10.73 5.27
N ALA A 150 13.34 -11.91 5.06
CA ALA A 150 14.77 -12.14 5.23
C ALA A 150 15.32 -13.17 4.24
N ASP A 151 16.59 -13.03 3.86
CA ASP A 151 17.32 -14.01 3.05
C ASP A 151 17.80 -15.23 3.86
N GLU A 152 18.39 -16.21 3.17
CA GLU A 152 18.88 -17.45 3.80
C GLU A 152 19.94 -17.22 4.90
N SER A 153 20.62 -16.07 4.87
CA SER A 153 21.62 -15.69 5.88
C SER A 153 21.00 -14.99 7.10
N GLY A 154 19.70 -14.70 7.05
CA GLY A 154 18.96 -13.95 8.05
C GLY A 154 19.12 -12.43 7.92
N ARG A 155 19.62 -11.92 6.79
CA ARG A 155 19.63 -10.48 6.52
C ARG A 155 18.19 -10.06 6.24
N GLN A 156 17.71 -9.12 7.04
CA GLN A 156 16.36 -8.58 6.92
C GLN A 156 16.26 -7.60 5.75
N GLY A 157 15.11 -7.64 5.10
CA GLY A 157 14.72 -6.73 4.03
C GLY A 157 13.66 -5.74 4.50
N TRP A 158 12.62 -5.56 3.68
CA TRP A 158 11.50 -4.67 4.01
C TRP A 158 10.79 -5.09 5.30
N LEU A 159 10.43 -4.07 6.08
CA LEU A 159 9.56 -4.19 7.24
C LEU A 159 8.27 -3.46 6.93
N LEU A 160 7.16 -4.14 7.20
CA LEU A 160 5.82 -3.59 7.07
C LEU A 160 5.12 -3.70 8.41
N GLY A 161 4.26 -2.74 8.71
CA GLY A 161 3.53 -2.70 9.95
C GLY A 161 2.19 -2.00 9.77
N ALA A 162 1.18 -2.58 10.39
CA ALA A 162 -0.15 -2.00 10.47
C ALA A 162 -0.81 -2.40 11.79
N ASP A 163 -1.77 -1.59 12.22
CA ASP A 163 -2.52 -1.74 13.46
C ASP A 163 -4.03 -1.69 13.16
N GLY A 164 -4.83 -2.38 13.97
CA GLY A 164 -6.29 -2.41 13.84
C GLY A 164 -6.81 -3.57 12.98
N THR A 165 -7.99 -3.39 12.39
CA THR A 165 -8.54 -4.30 11.37
C THR A 165 -8.53 -3.62 10.00
N GLY A 166 -8.29 -4.40 8.96
CA GLY A 166 -8.33 -3.88 7.60
C GLY A 166 -7.37 -4.59 6.65
N THR A 167 -7.61 -4.37 5.37
CA THR A 167 -6.69 -4.73 4.30
C THR A 167 -5.79 -3.52 4.02
N SER A 168 -4.59 -3.81 3.51
CA SER A 168 -3.95 -3.01 2.45
C SER A 168 -2.77 -2.14 2.89
N ASP A 169 -1.58 -2.74 2.79
CA ASP A 169 -0.57 -2.19 1.89
C ASP A 169 -0.23 -3.22 0.82
N THR A 170 0.11 -2.74 -0.37
CA THR A 170 0.69 -3.55 -1.45
C THR A 170 2.12 -3.10 -1.69
N TYR A 171 3.06 -4.01 -1.49
CA TYR A 171 4.46 -3.79 -1.81
C TYR A 171 5.01 -4.94 -2.65
N ILE A 172 6.25 -4.78 -3.10
CA ILE A 172 6.94 -5.81 -3.87
C ILE A 172 7.99 -6.48 -2.98
N GLY A 173 7.71 -7.71 -2.58
CA GLY A 173 8.61 -8.53 -1.76
C GLY A 173 9.73 -9.17 -2.58
N GLY A 174 10.83 -9.53 -1.93
CA GLY A 174 11.99 -10.15 -2.57
C GLY A 174 12.88 -9.18 -3.36
N VAL A 175 12.62 -7.87 -3.26
CA VAL A 175 13.38 -6.83 -3.96
C VAL A 175 14.60 -6.38 -3.16
N SER A 176 14.45 -6.19 -1.85
CA SER A 176 15.56 -5.70 -1.02
C SER A 176 16.57 -6.78 -0.64
N VAL A 177 16.10 -8.02 -0.63
CA VAL A 177 16.84 -9.23 -0.25
C VAL A 177 16.32 -10.38 -1.10
N ASP A 178 17.19 -11.35 -1.40
CA ASP A 178 16.79 -12.64 -1.97
C ASP A 178 16.03 -13.42 -0.89
N TRP A 179 14.76 -13.08 -0.71
CA TRP A 179 13.97 -13.55 0.41
C TRP A 179 13.82 -15.08 0.40
N SER A 180 13.88 -15.65 1.58
CA SER A 180 13.63 -17.08 1.78
C SER A 180 12.68 -17.32 2.94
N THR A 181 12.57 -16.37 3.88
CA THR A 181 11.74 -16.49 5.06
C THR A 181 10.98 -15.20 5.33
N ILE A 182 9.84 -15.35 5.98
CA ILE A 182 9.01 -14.25 6.47
C ILE A 182 8.81 -14.45 7.96
N THR A 183 8.95 -13.37 8.71
CA THR A 183 8.62 -13.33 10.14
C THR A 183 7.47 -12.36 10.34
N VAL A 184 6.38 -12.87 10.91
CA VAL A 184 5.25 -12.07 11.36
C VAL A 184 5.36 -11.91 12.88
N THR A 185 5.18 -10.69 13.37
CA THR A 185 5.03 -10.39 14.79
C THR A 185 3.77 -9.60 15.03
N GLY A 186 3.20 -9.70 16.22
CA GLY A 186 1.93 -9.07 16.55
C GLY A 186 0.98 -10.06 17.20
N ASP A 187 -0.27 -9.67 17.37
CA ASP A 187 -1.32 -10.44 18.03
C ASP A 187 -2.62 -10.56 17.22
N ALA A 188 -2.64 -10.01 16.00
CA ALA A 188 -3.78 -10.13 15.09
C ALA A 188 -3.82 -11.46 14.32
N ASP A 189 -5.01 -11.83 13.86
CA ASP A 189 -5.25 -12.82 12.81
C ASP A 189 -4.95 -12.18 11.45
N TRP A 190 -4.23 -12.90 10.58
CA TRP A 190 -3.72 -12.33 9.33
C TRP A 190 -3.76 -13.30 8.15
N GLU A 191 -3.85 -12.74 6.95
CA GLU A 191 -3.66 -13.42 5.66
C GLU A 191 -2.64 -12.63 4.84
N ILE A 192 -1.71 -13.34 4.18
CA ILE A 192 -0.71 -12.79 3.27
C ILE A 192 -0.88 -13.50 1.93
N ARG A 193 -1.06 -12.72 0.87
CA ARG A 193 -1.21 -13.16 -0.51
C ARG A 193 0.01 -12.73 -1.32
N PHE A 194 0.53 -13.66 -2.11
CA PHE A 194 1.65 -13.48 -3.03
C PHE A 194 1.13 -13.62 -4.46
N GLU A 195 1.37 -12.63 -5.30
CA GLU A 195 0.98 -12.65 -6.71
C GLU A 195 2.16 -12.31 -7.61
N PRO A 196 2.23 -12.89 -8.81
CA PRO A 196 3.24 -12.48 -9.78
C PRO A 196 3.01 -11.02 -10.16
N ILE A 197 4.08 -10.32 -10.53
CA ILE A 197 4.00 -8.89 -10.84
C ILE A 197 3.18 -8.61 -12.10
N GLY A 198 3.16 -9.54 -13.06
CA GLY A 198 2.29 -9.46 -14.22
C GLY A 198 0.79 -9.43 -13.90
N ASP A 199 0.39 -9.79 -12.66
CA ASP A 199 -1.00 -9.73 -12.20
C ASP A 199 -1.38 -8.39 -11.57
N MET A 200 -0.43 -7.48 -11.37
CA MET A 200 -0.72 -6.12 -10.87
C MET A 200 -1.80 -5.42 -11.71
N MET A 201 -2.57 -4.56 -11.04
CA MET A 201 -3.52 -3.68 -11.71
C MET A 201 -2.76 -2.62 -12.52
N LEU A 202 -3.35 -2.16 -13.62
CA LEU A 202 -2.88 -0.97 -14.32
C LEU A 202 -2.98 0.27 -13.42
N VAL A 203 -2.10 1.24 -13.63
CA VAL A 203 -2.10 2.51 -12.90
C VAL A 203 -3.42 3.24 -13.15
N PRO A 204 -4.24 3.51 -12.11
CA PRO A 204 -5.46 4.26 -12.28
C PRO A 204 -5.18 5.77 -12.36
N GLU A 205 -6.15 6.53 -12.88
CA GLU A 205 -6.10 8.01 -12.86
C GLU A 205 -6.11 8.56 -11.43
N SER A 206 -6.74 7.86 -10.49
CA SER A 206 -6.80 8.24 -9.09
C SER A 206 -6.89 7.03 -8.17
N GLY A 207 -6.53 7.22 -6.90
CA GLY A 207 -6.55 6.17 -5.89
C GLY A 207 -6.44 6.71 -4.48
N PHE A 208 -6.41 5.79 -3.52
CA PHE A 208 -6.18 6.08 -2.11
C PHE A 208 -5.03 5.21 -1.61
N GLY A 209 -4.14 5.81 -0.81
CA GLY A 209 -3.06 5.08 -0.18
C GLY A 209 -1.92 4.70 -1.14
N SER A 210 -1.05 3.82 -0.66
CA SER A 210 0.15 3.39 -1.37
C SER A 210 -0.12 2.15 -2.22
N GLY A 211 0.61 2.01 -3.33
CA GLY A 211 0.46 0.85 -4.21
C GLY A 211 1.51 0.81 -5.32
N HIS A 212 1.56 -0.34 -5.99
CA HIS A 212 2.37 -0.55 -7.17
C HIS A 212 1.46 -1.00 -8.30
N PHE A 213 1.65 -0.41 -9.47
CA PHE A 213 0.75 -0.59 -10.61
C PHE A 213 1.55 -0.78 -11.89
N LEU A 214 1.04 -1.59 -12.82
CA LEU A 214 1.58 -1.66 -14.17
C LEU A 214 1.24 -0.38 -14.93
N HIS A 215 2.20 0.13 -15.69
CA HIS A 215 1.97 1.20 -16.64
C HIS A 215 2.20 0.69 -18.06
N ALA A 216 1.13 0.64 -18.83
CA ALA A 216 1.11 0.31 -20.25
C ALA A 216 0.91 1.55 -21.13
N GLY A 217 0.67 2.71 -20.51
CA GLY A 217 0.15 3.88 -21.18
C GLY A 217 1.17 4.70 -21.95
N PRO A 218 0.68 5.72 -22.68
CA PRO A 218 1.55 6.75 -23.20
C PRO A 218 2.24 7.46 -22.03
N GLY A 219 3.56 7.64 -22.15
CA GLY A 219 4.31 8.49 -21.24
C GLY A 219 3.95 9.97 -21.43
N GLY A 220 4.54 10.82 -20.61
CA GLY A 220 4.33 12.25 -20.69
C GLY A 220 4.56 12.96 -19.36
N VAL A 221 4.20 14.25 -19.35
CA VAL A 221 4.25 15.07 -18.15
C VAL A 221 2.87 15.07 -17.50
N PHE A 222 2.84 14.75 -16.22
CA PHE A 222 1.64 14.68 -15.40
C PHE A 222 1.80 15.59 -14.19
N GLU A 223 0.69 16.03 -13.62
CA GLU A 223 0.65 16.61 -12.29
C GLU A 223 0.04 15.61 -11.31
N LEU A 224 0.56 15.56 -10.09
CA LEU A 224 0.01 14.82 -8.97
C LEU A 224 -0.78 15.78 -8.08
N ALA A 225 -2.09 15.61 -8.04
CA ALA A 225 -2.96 16.25 -7.06
C ALA A 225 -3.18 15.31 -5.86
N VAL A 226 -3.15 15.86 -4.65
CA VAL A 226 -3.42 15.12 -3.41
C VAL A 226 -4.53 15.81 -2.64
N ASN A 227 -5.48 15.04 -2.16
CA ASN A 227 -6.59 15.53 -1.34
C ASN A 227 -6.56 14.83 0.02
N SER A 228 -6.30 15.62 1.06
CA SER A 228 -6.28 15.21 2.46
C SER A 228 -7.14 16.17 3.28
N ASP A 229 -7.91 15.60 4.20
CA ASP A 229 -8.62 16.34 5.25
C ASP A 229 -7.67 16.72 6.41
N GLU A 230 -6.47 16.14 6.46
CA GLU A 230 -5.46 16.42 7.47
C GLU A 230 -4.58 17.61 7.04
N PRO A 231 -4.34 18.59 7.93
CA PRO A 231 -3.52 19.76 7.60
C PRO A 231 -2.02 19.43 7.44
N TYR A 232 -1.60 18.22 7.84
CA TYR A 232 -0.24 17.72 7.69
C TYR A 232 -0.32 16.22 7.40
N PHE A 233 0.08 15.84 6.20
CA PHE A 233 0.21 14.45 5.78
C PHE A 233 1.65 14.17 5.37
N ASP A 234 2.06 12.91 5.42
CA ASP A 234 3.37 12.50 4.89
C ASP A 234 3.40 12.68 3.37
N ALA A 235 4.56 13.03 2.81
CA ALA A 235 4.68 13.30 1.38
C ALA A 235 4.13 12.15 0.52
N CYS A 236 3.34 12.49 -0.49
CA CYS A 236 3.01 11.55 -1.55
C CYS A 236 4.13 11.57 -2.60
N ILE A 237 4.67 10.40 -2.93
CA ILE A 237 5.84 10.20 -3.81
C ILE A 237 5.41 9.27 -4.94
N VAL A 238 5.83 9.61 -6.16
CA VAL A 238 5.64 8.78 -7.35
C VAL A 238 7.00 8.34 -7.87
N GLU A 239 7.17 7.04 -8.06
CA GLU A 239 8.39 6.42 -8.58
C GLU A 239 8.07 5.58 -9.81
N GLU A 240 8.95 5.62 -10.81
CA GLU A 240 8.89 4.74 -11.98
C GLU A 240 10.00 3.69 -11.93
N ILE A 241 9.62 2.42 -12.14
CA ILE A 241 10.50 1.26 -12.17
C ILE A 241 10.46 0.66 -13.58
N THR A 242 11.59 0.66 -14.29
CA THR A 242 11.69 0.25 -15.71
C THR A 242 12.64 -0.92 -15.96
N GLY A 243 13.22 -1.50 -14.91
CA GLY A 243 14.26 -2.52 -15.00
C GLY A 243 14.40 -3.31 -13.70
N ASP A 244 15.64 -3.51 -13.24
CA ASP A 244 15.90 -4.22 -11.98
C ASP A 244 15.16 -3.56 -10.82
N PHE A 245 14.43 -4.34 -10.02
CA PHE A 245 13.72 -3.82 -8.87
C PHE A 245 14.68 -3.25 -7.82
N GLY A 246 14.30 -2.11 -7.24
CA GLY A 246 15.11 -1.37 -6.25
C GLY A 246 15.79 -0.12 -6.81
N GLU A 247 15.74 0.10 -8.13
CA GLU A 247 16.23 1.31 -8.80
C GLU A 247 15.05 2.13 -9.38
N GLY A 248 14.07 2.46 -8.54
CA GLY A 248 13.00 3.39 -8.89
C GLY A 248 13.56 4.79 -9.15
N THR A 249 13.07 5.45 -10.19
CA THR A 249 13.32 6.89 -10.39
C THR A 249 12.15 7.65 -9.79
N GLU A 250 12.39 8.45 -8.75
CA GLU A 250 11.39 9.39 -8.25
C GLU A 250 11.04 10.37 -9.39
N LEU A 251 9.79 10.32 -9.83
CA LEU A 251 9.25 11.26 -10.80
C LEU A 251 8.81 12.55 -10.11
N GLY A 252 8.43 12.48 -8.84
CA GLY A 252 8.10 13.67 -8.08
C GLY A 252 7.49 13.34 -6.73
N ARG A 253 7.27 14.39 -5.95
CA ARG A 253 6.63 14.33 -4.64
C ARG A 253 5.85 15.58 -4.31
N THR A 254 4.87 15.47 -3.42
CA THR A 254 4.12 16.61 -2.87
C THR A 254 3.80 16.41 -1.39
N GLN A 255 3.73 17.53 -0.66
CA GLN A 255 3.19 17.64 0.70
C GLN A 255 2.13 18.76 0.74
N ASP A 256 1.59 19.12 -0.42
CA ASP A 256 0.67 20.23 -0.62
C ASP A 256 -0.63 19.68 -1.23
N THR A 257 -1.76 20.06 -0.64
CA THR A 257 -3.10 19.71 -1.12
C THR A 257 -3.75 20.84 -1.94
N GLU A 258 -3.19 22.05 -1.93
CA GLU A 258 -3.76 23.21 -2.62
C GLU A 258 -3.27 23.32 -4.07
N VAL A 259 -2.05 22.84 -4.35
CA VAL A 259 -1.42 22.95 -5.66
C VAL A 259 -0.91 21.59 -6.14
N PRO A 260 -1.38 21.10 -7.31
CA PRO A 260 -0.83 19.90 -7.92
C PRO A 260 0.68 20.03 -8.17
N SER A 261 1.42 18.97 -7.92
CA SER A 261 2.87 18.92 -8.14
C SER A 261 3.18 18.34 -9.51
N GLN A 262 3.90 19.08 -10.35
CA GLN A 262 4.35 18.57 -11.63
C GLN A 262 5.37 17.45 -11.42
N LEU A 263 5.14 16.32 -12.07
CA LEU A 263 6.05 15.19 -12.14
C LEU A 263 7.05 15.39 -13.28
N ASP A 264 8.24 14.84 -13.11
CA ASP A 264 9.16 14.60 -14.20
C ASP A 264 8.51 13.70 -15.26
N GLU A 265 9.04 13.76 -16.49
CA GLU A 265 8.49 13.04 -17.64
C GLU A 265 8.46 11.52 -17.37
N MET A 266 7.26 10.98 -17.25
CA MET A 266 7.00 9.55 -17.18
C MET A 266 7.26 8.94 -18.56
N ARG A 267 7.96 7.80 -18.62
CA ARG A 267 8.22 7.14 -19.90
C ARG A 267 6.97 6.46 -20.40
N SER A 268 6.92 6.24 -21.71
CA SER A 268 5.93 5.31 -22.26
C SER A 268 6.21 3.91 -21.71
N GLY A 269 5.14 3.22 -21.32
CA GLY A 269 5.22 1.85 -20.84
C GLY A 269 5.88 0.88 -21.85
N PRO A 270 6.22 -0.35 -21.41
CA PRO A 270 5.87 -0.93 -20.11
C PRO A 270 6.80 -0.53 -18.96
N SER A 271 6.22 -0.23 -17.79
CA SER A 271 6.93 0.03 -16.53
C SER A 271 6.02 -0.26 -15.32
N ILE A 272 6.54 -0.09 -14.11
CA ILE A 272 5.75 -0.09 -12.86
C ILE A 272 5.78 1.30 -12.25
N ILE A 273 4.62 1.79 -11.83
CA ILE A 273 4.47 3.03 -11.08
C ILE A 273 4.23 2.69 -9.62
N GLY A 274 5.19 3.05 -8.77
CA GLY A 274 5.08 3.00 -7.32
C GLY A 274 4.54 4.32 -6.81
N ILE A 275 3.52 4.25 -5.97
CA ILE A 275 2.94 5.41 -5.28
C ILE A 275 3.08 5.15 -3.79
N THR A 276 3.84 6.00 -3.12
CA THR A 276 3.87 6.06 -1.66
C THR A 276 3.04 7.26 -1.25
N CYS A 277 1.81 7.03 -0.80
CA CYS A 277 0.88 8.08 -0.40
C CYS A 277 -0.05 7.52 0.68
N GLN A 278 -0.53 8.38 1.57
CA GLN A 278 -1.45 8.00 2.65
C GLN A 278 -2.87 8.52 2.40
N GLU A 279 -3.01 9.28 1.32
CA GLU A 279 -4.14 10.15 1.05
C GLU A 279 -4.78 9.78 -0.29
N ASN A 280 -5.87 10.46 -0.64
CA ASN A 280 -6.41 10.38 -1.98
C ASN A 280 -5.48 11.13 -2.94
N TRP A 281 -5.20 10.52 -4.09
CA TRP A 281 -4.35 11.10 -5.12
C TRP A 281 -4.99 10.97 -6.50
N GLU A 282 -4.63 11.89 -7.39
CA GLU A 282 -5.09 11.94 -8.79
C GLU A 282 -3.95 12.42 -9.69
N PHE A 283 -3.77 11.74 -10.83
CA PHE A 283 -2.91 12.20 -11.92
C PHE A 283 -3.70 13.06 -12.89
N ILE A 284 -3.14 14.23 -13.23
CA ILE A 284 -3.72 15.17 -14.18
C ILE A 284 -2.78 15.25 -15.39
N GLY A 285 -3.28 14.88 -16.57
CA GLY A 285 -2.52 14.99 -17.83
C GLY A 285 -2.36 16.45 -18.27
N THR A 286 -1.15 16.85 -18.64
CA THR A 286 -0.81 18.23 -19.06
C THR A 286 -0.53 18.39 -20.55
#